data_AF-A0A350DE34-F1
#
_entry.id   AF-A0A350DE34-F1
#
_cell.length_a   1.000
_cell.length_b   1.000
_cell.length_c   1.000
_cell.angle_alpha   90.00
_cell.angle_beta   90.00
_cell.angle_gamma   90.00
#
_symmetry.space_group_name_H-M   'P 1'
#
loop_
_entity.id
_entity.type
_entity.pdbx_description
1 polymer ?
#
loop_
_entity_poly.entity_id
_entity_poly.type
_entity_poly.pdbx_seq_one_letter_code
_entity_poly.pdbx_strand_id
1 'polypeptide(L)'
;SLWWHVQSRTKRSVTLDLRSEEGQEMVRRLAAEADVIVENFRPGTLEGWGLGYETLSTINPKLIMVRVSGFGQTGPYRNKPGFGVIGEAMGGLRYLTGHAGEPSVRVGVSIGDSLSALYAVIGTLLALQERQRSGLGQEIDVALYESVFAMMESLLPEFDATGHVREPSGSALPGITPSNAYRTREGEYVLIAGNGDSIFKRLMGVIGREDLANHPAMAHNDGRSQHASEIDAAIEAWTQTRHRDDILNALDDARVPAGYPYTAADIANDPHYLAREMIQTVTRADGRPLKVPGVLPKLSATPGRLGQGGPQLGAHTDDVLEELGIDAATRDKLRQAGII
;
A
#
# COMPACT_ATOMS: atom_id res chain seq x y z
N SER A 1 10.65 -14.11 10.28
CA SER A 1 9.59 -13.08 10.39
C SER A 1 8.36 -13.53 9.61
N LEU A 2 7.14 -13.29 10.11
CA LEU A 2 5.91 -13.60 9.35
C LEU A 2 5.75 -12.72 8.10
N TRP A 3 6.25 -11.48 8.15
CA TRP A 3 6.24 -10.53 7.03
C TRP A 3 6.94 -11.08 5.78
N TRP A 4 8.02 -11.84 5.98
CA TRP A 4 8.76 -12.47 4.89
C TRP A 4 7.89 -13.42 4.05
N HIS A 5 6.95 -14.12 4.69
CA HIS A 5 6.04 -15.02 3.97
C HIS A 5 4.97 -14.26 3.17
N VAL A 6 4.78 -12.96 3.40
CA VAL A 6 3.90 -12.11 2.58
C VAL A 6 4.70 -11.45 1.45
N GLN A 7 5.86 -10.89 1.75
CA GLN A 7 6.66 -10.10 0.80
C GLN A 7 7.52 -10.94 -0.16
N SER A 8 7.83 -12.18 0.22
CA SER A 8 8.77 -13.04 -0.53
C SER A 8 8.22 -14.41 -0.90
N ARG A 9 6.91 -14.64 -0.70
CA ARG A 9 6.23 -15.81 -1.29
C ARG A 9 6.45 -15.84 -2.80
N THR A 10 6.44 -17.04 -3.37
CA THR A 10 6.67 -17.31 -4.80
C THR A 10 8.02 -16.84 -5.37
N LYS A 11 8.98 -16.44 -4.52
CA LYS A 11 10.34 -16.07 -4.95
C LYS A 11 11.32 -17.21 -4.67
N ARG A 12 12.37 -17.29 -5.51
CA ARG A 12 13.60 -18.02 -5.19
C ARG A 12 14.56 -17.08 -4.46
N SER A 13 15.41 -17.62 -3.58
CA SER A 13 16.39 -16.86 -2.80
C SER A 13 17.80 -17.35 -3.13
N VAL A 14 18.63 -16.40 -3.56
CA VAL A 14 20.04 -16.60 -3.91
C VAL A 14 20.88 -15.66 -3.02
N THR A 15 22.04 -16.14 -2.59
CA THR A 15 23.03 -15.39 -1.82
C THR A 15 24.22 -15.04 -2.71
N LEU A 16 24.58 -13.75 -2.73
CA LEU A 16 25.73 -13.21 -3.46
C LEU A 16 26.34 -12.06 -2.66
N ASP A 17 27.66 -12.05 -2.46
CA ASP A 17 28.37 -10.89 -1.91
C ASP A 17 28.75 -9.89 -3.01
N LEU A 18 27.98 -8.81 -3.11
CA LEU A 18 28.17 -7.75 -4.10
C LEU A 18 29.38 -6.84 -3.82
N ARG A 19 30.11 -7.06 -2.71
CA ARG A 19 31.40 -6.41 -2.46
C ARG A 19 32.55 -7.08 -3.22
N SER A 20 32.37 -8.32 -3.67
CA SER A 20 33.34 -9.05 -4.48
C SER A 20 33.10 -8.83 -5.97
N GLU A 21 34.17 -8.80 -6.78
CA GLU A 21 34.05 -8.69 -8.24
C GLU A 21 33.33 -9.90 -8.83
N GLU A 22 33.59 -11.10 -8.28
CA GLU A 22 32.94 -12.35 -8.68
C GLU A 22 31.44 -12.35 -8.39
N GLY A 23 31.03 -11.83 -7.22
CA GLY A 23 29.61 -11.68 -6.88
C GLY A 23 28.90 -10.68 -7.79
N GLN A 24 29.55 -9.57 -8.13
CA GLN A 24 29.04 -8.62 -9.11
C GLN A 24 28.93 -9.26 -10.50
N GLU A 25 29.90 -10.08 -10.89
CA GLU A 25 29.88 -10.78 -12.18
C GLU A 25 28.70 -11.75 -12.28
N MET A 26 28.37 -12.46 -11.19
CA MET A 26 27.17 -13.30 -11.15
C MET A 26 25.89 -12.48 -11.35
N VAL A 27 25.82 -11.26 -10.80
CA VAL A 27 24.68 -10.36 -11.06
C VAL A 27 24.63 -9.90 -12.51
N ARG A 28 25.77 -9.57 -13.13
CA ARG A 28 25.80 -9.21 -14.57
C ARG A 28 25.29 -10.35 -15.45
N ARG A 29 25.67 -11.59 -15.13
CA ARG A 29 25.15 -12.79 -15.82
C ARG A 29 23.65 -12.97 -15.62
N LEU A 30 23.14 -12.77 -14.41
CA LEU A 30 21.69 -12.76 -14.15
C LEU A 30 20.98 -11.65 -14.94
N ALA A 31 21.56 -10.45 -14.98
CA ALA A 31 20.99 -9.29 -15.66
C ALA A 31 20.91 -9.48 -17.19
N ALA A 32 21.84 -10.24 -17.77
CA ALA A 32 21.82 -10.59 -19.19
C ALA A 32 20.56 -11.38 -19.58
N GLU A 33 20.05 -12.22 -18.68
CA GLU A 33 18.85 -13.06 -18.89
C GLU A 33 17.57 -12.43 -18.32
N ALA A 34 17.69 -11.41 -17.47
CA ALA A 34 16.55 -10.82 -16.77
C ALA A 34 15.75 -9.86 -17.64
N ASP A 35 14.42 -9.91 -17.51
CA ASP A 35 13.54 -8.89 -18.08
C ASP A 35 13.51 -7.61 -17.25
N VAL A 36 13.46 -7.76 -15.93
CA VAL A 36 13.27 -6.67 -14.96
C VAL A 36 14.19 -6.88 -13.77
N ILE A 37 14.92 -5.84 -13.39
CA ILE A 37 15.63 -5.76 -12.11
C ILE A 37 14.90 -4.75 -11.23
N VAL A 38 14.65 -5.13 -9.98
CA VAL A 38 14.04 -4.25 -8.98
C VAL A 38 15.01 -4.07 -7.82
N GLU A 39 15.31 -2.82 -7.49
CA GLU A 39 16.24 -2.46 -6.43
C GLU A 39 15.70 -1.29 -5.59
N ASN A 40 16.12 -1.24 -4.33
CA ASN A 40 15.74 -0.19 -3.40
C ASN A 40 16.90 0.29 -2.53
N PHE A 41 18.12 0.24 -3.06
CA PHE A 41 19.30 0.79 -2.40
C PHE A 41 19.26 2.32 -2.41
N ARG A 42 20.17 2.93 -1.65
CA ARG A 42 20.38 4.37 -1.76
C ARG A 42 20.90 4.70 -3.17
N PRO A 43 20.44 5.79 -3.81
CA PRO A 43 20.95 6.22 -5.10
C PRO A 43 22.48 6.23 -5.15
N GLY A 44 23.07 5.66 -6.20
CA GLY A 44 24.52 5.53 -6.37
C GLY A 44 25.12 4.21 -5.85
N THR A 45 24.37 3.39 -5.10
CA THR A 45 24.92 2.14 -4.53
C THR A 45 25.27 1.12 -5.62
N LEU A 46 24.34 0.86 -6.56
CA LEU A 46 24.58 -0.08 -7.64
C LEU A 46 25.62 0.45 -8.63
N GLU A 47 25.65 1.76 -8.87
CA GLU A 47 26.70 2.40 -9.66
C GLU A 47 28.08 2.18 -9.04
N GLY A 48 28.19 2.25 -7.71
CA GLY A 48 29.43 1.94 -6.98
C GLY A 48 29.91 0.49 -7.14
N TRP A 49 29.03 -0.44 -7.53
CA TRP A 49 29.35 -1.83 -7.84
C TRP A 49 29.44 -2.11 -9.35
N GLY A 50 29.30 -1.09 -10.21
CA GLY A 50 29.25 -1.28 -11.66
C GLY A 50 28.03 -2.09 -12.11
N LEU A 51 26.91 -1.94 -11.39
CA LEU A 51 25.63 -2.62 -11.62
C LEU A 51 24.48 -1.62 -11.83
N GLY A 52 24.79 -0.37 -12.16
CA GLY A 52 23.80 0.66 -12.47
C GLY A 52 23.15 0.45 -13.84
N TYR A 53 22.05 1.16 -14.10
CA TYR A 53 21.26 1.01 -15.34
C TYR A 53 22.11 1.22 -16.61
N GLU A 54 22.91 2.28 -16.66
CA GLU A 54 23.81 2.58 -17.78
C GLU A 54 24.77 1.41 -18.08
N THR A 55 25.24 0.70 -17.06
CA THR A 55 26.11 -0.47 -17.27
C THR A 55 25.30 -1.67 -17.74
N LEU A 56 24.23 -2.03 -17.02
CA LEU A 56 23.49 -3.26 -17.29
C LEU A 56 22.69 -3.21 -18.60
N SER A 57 22.21 -2.04 -19.02
CA SER A 57 21.52 -1.86 -20.30
C SER A 57 22.42 -2.06 -21.52
N THR A 58 23.75 -1.87 -21.39
CA THR A 58 24.69 -2.21 -22.48
C THR A 58 24.82 -3.72 -22.68
N ILE A 59 24.69 -4.50 -21.61
CA ILE A 59 24.69 -5.97 -21.63
C ILE A 59 23.35 -6.48 -22.16
N ASN A 60 22.24 -5.88 -21.70
CA ASN A 60 20.89 -6.25 -22.09
C ASN A 60 20.06 -4.99 -22.43
N PRO A 61 19.98 -4.59 -23.72
CA PRO A 61 19.21 -3.41 -24.14
C PRO A 61 17.70 -3.51 -23.91
N LYS A 62 17.18 -4.71 -23.58
CA LYS A 62 15.78 -4.97 -23.25
C LYS A 62 15.49 -4.85 -21.75
N LEU A 63 16.52 -4.66 -20.92
CA LEU A 63 16.41 -4.65 -19.47
C LEU A 63 15.57 -3.45 -18.98
N ILE A 64 14.59 -3.73 -18.13
CA ILE A 64 13.89 -2.70 -17.38
C ILE A 64 14.47 -2.67 -15.97
N MET A 65 14.85 -1.49 -15.47
CA MET A 65 15.38 -1.32 -14.12
C MET A 65 14.47 -0.44 -13.29
N VAL A 66 13.93 -0.99 -12.21
CA VAL A 66 13.03 -0.31 -11.28
C VAL A 66 13.80 0.06 -10.03
N ARG A 67 13.76 1.33 -9.67
CA ARG A 67 14.51 1.89 -8.55
C ARG A 67 13.55 2.57 -7.59
N VAL A 68 13.52 2.08 -6.36
CA VAL A 68 12.65 2.62 -5.30
C VAL A 68 13.51 3.24 -4.22
N SER A 69 13.46 4.56 -4.08
CA SER A 69 14.27 5.28 -3.09
C SER A 69 13.43 6.30 -2.31
N GLY A 70 13.98 6.84 -1.21
CA GLY A 70 13.26 7.80 -0.38
C GLY A 70 12.82 9.07 -1.13
N PHE A 71 13.69 9.58 -2.00
CA PHE A 71 13.59 10.91 -2.61
C PHE A 71 13.82 10.92 -4.13
N GLY A 72 13.88 9.76 -4.77
CA GLY A 72 14.19 9.62 -6.19
C GLY A 72 15.69 9.60 -6.48
N GLN A 73 16.05 9.25 -7.73
CA GLN A 73 17.42 9.28 -8.24
C GLN A 73 17.94 10.70 -8.48
N THR A 74 17.06 11.71 -8.50
CA THR A 74 17.40 13.12 -8.81
C THR A 74 16.91 14.09 -7.72
N GLY A 75 17.22 15.38 -7.88
CA GLY A 75 16.83 16.43 -6.94
C GLY A 75 17.76 16.59 -5.73
N PRO A 76 17.55 17.64 -4.91
CA PRO A 76 18.48 18.02 -3.83
C PRO A 76 18.53 17.01 -2.68
N TYR A 77 17.51 16.15 -2.54
CA TYR A 77 17.39 15.19 -1.44
C TYR A 77 17.73 13.76 -1.82
N ARG A 78 18.14 13.48 -3.08
CA ARG A 78 18.47 12.11 -3.56
C ARG A 78 19.41 11.31 -2.66
N ASN A 79 20.37 11.97 -2.01
CA ASN A 79 21.37 11.32 -1.17
C ASN A 79 20.94 11.18 0.31
N LYS A 80 19.78 11.69 0.71
CA LYS A 80 19.28 11.54 2.07
C LYS A 80 18.81 10.10 2.31
N PRO A 81 19.06 9.53 3.50
CA PRO A 81 18.45 8.25 3.87
C PRO A 81 16.92 8.42 3.96
N GLY A 82 16.17 7.46 3.43
CA GLY A 82 14.72 7.47 3.45
C GLY A 82 14.15 6.09 3.77
N PHE A 83 13.05 6.09 4.53
CA PHE A 83 12.19 4.94 4.81
C PHE A 83 10.74 5.38 4.58
N GLY A 84 9.81 4.43 4.38
CA GLY A 84 8.39 4.73 4.15
C GLY A 84 7.81 5.76 5.10
N VAL A 85 8.17 5.68 6.39
CA VAL A 85 7.73 6.64 7.43
C VAL A 85 8.12 8.10 7.17
N ILE A 86 9.28 8.32 6.54
CA ILE A 86 9.73 9.66 6.14
C ILE A 86 9.00 10.10 4.87
N GLY A 87 8.77 9.18 3.94
CA GLY A 87 7.92 9.42 2.77
C GLY A 87 6.49 9.82 3.16
N GLU A 88 5.91 9.16 4.16
CA GLU A 88 4.59 9.49 4.72
C GLU A 88 4.55 10.89 5.35
N ALA A 89 5.64 11.30 6.00
CA ALA A 89 5.74 12.63 6.58
C ALA A 89 5.90 13.71 5.51
N MET A 90 6.87 13.54 4.61
CA MET A 90 7.19 14.55 3.59
C MET A 90 6.19 14.59 2.45
N GLY A 91 5.47 13.49 2.20
CA GLY A 91 4.34 13.44 1.29
C GLY A 91 3.05 14.05 1.85
N GLY A 92 3.02 14.47 3.12
CA GLY A 92 1.90 15.18 3.74
C GLY A 92 0.90 14.32 4.51
N LEU A 93 0.90 13.00 4.32
CA LEU A 93 -0.09 12.09 4.93
C LEU A 93 -0.11 12.17 6.45
N ARG A 94 1.06 12.20 7.10
CA ARG A 94 1.13 12.27 8.57
C ARG A 94 0.55 13.56 9.11
N TYR A 95 0.76 14.70 8.45
CA TYR A 95 0.23 15.98 8.92
C TYR A 95 -1.30 15.95 9.03
N LEU A 96 -1.99 15.26 8.13
CA LEU A 96 -3.44 15.14 8.16
C LEU A 96 -3.96 14.01 9.06
N THR A 97 -3.09 13.13 9.56
CA THR A 97 -3.51 11.96 10.33
C THR A 97 -3.49 12.27 11.84
N GLY A 98 -4.66 12.23 12.47
CA GLY A 98 -4.84 12.45 13.90
C GLY A 98 -5.88 13.53 14.19
N HIS A 99 -5.77 14.18 15.35
CA HIS A 99 -6.65 15.26 15.77
C HIS A 99 -5.93 16.62 15.71
N ALA A 100 -6.69 17.68 15.42
CA ALA A 100 -6.17 19.04 15.42
C ALA A 100 -5.57 19.40 16.79
N GLY A 101 -4.39 20.03 16.78
CA GLY A 101 -3.69 20.44 18.00
C GLY A 101 -2.89 19.33 18.70
N GLU A 102 -2.97 18.08 18.22
CA GLU A 102 -2.19 16.96 18.74
C GLU A 102 -0.98 16.63 17.84
N PRO A 103 0.05 15.94 18.35
CA PRO A 103 1.12 15.43 17.49
C PRO A 103 0.58 14.48 16.42
N SER A 104 1.01 14.66 15.17
CA SER A 104 0.68 13.75 14.06
C SER A 104 0.95 12.29 14.41
N VAL A 105 0.05 11.40 13.99
CA VAL A 105 0.20 9.96 14.19
C VAL A 105 0.52 9.25 12.87
N ARG A 106 0.85 7.97 12.96
CA ARG A 106 1.13 7.12 11.80
C ARG A 106 -0.03 6.20 11.51
N VAL A 107 -0.19 5.86 10.24
CA VAL A 107 -0.97 4.68 9.86
C VAL A 107 -0.28 3.43 10.44
N GLY A 108 -1.08 2.50 10.98
CA GLY A 108 -0.59 1.28 11.67
C GLY A 108 0.14 0.27 10.76
N VAL A 109 0.34 0.60 9.48
CA VAL A 109 1.03 -0.20 8.47
C VAL A 109 2.00 0.67 7.67
N SER A 110 2.91 0.05 6.93
CA SER A 110 3.84 0.74 6.02
C SER A 110 3.14 1.13 4.72
N ILE A 111 2.25 2.14 4.78
CA ILE A 111 1.45 2.53 3.62
C ILE A 111 2.32 3.21 2.56
N GLY A 112 3.30 4.03 2.95
CA GLY A 112 4.22 4.66 2.01
C GLY A 112 5.00 3.64 1.17
N ASP A 113 5.55 2.61 1.82
CA ASP A 113 6.27 1.53 1.11
C ASP A 113 5.34 0.77 0.15
N SER A 114 4.08 0.56 0.55
CA SER A 114 3.08 -0.16 -0.26
C SER A 114 2.65 0.63 -1.48
N LEU A 115 2.43 1.94 -1.34
CA LEU A 115 2.10 2.84 -2.46
C LEU A 115 3.23 2.87 -3.49
N SER A 116 4.49 2.98 -3.03
CA SER A 116 5.64 2.97 -3.93
C SER A 116 5.81 1.63 -4.63
N ALA A 117 5.56 0.51 -3.96
CA ALA A 117 5.55 -0.80 -4.61
C ALA A 117 4.49 -0.89 -5.71
N LEU A 118 3.31 -0.29 -5.52
CA LEU A 118 2.27 -0.24 -6.56
C LEU A 118 2.70 0.63 -7.75
N TYR A 119 3.29 1.80 -7.51
CA TYR A 119 3.84 2.63 -8.59
C TYR A 119 4.99 1.96 -9.33
N ALA A 120 5.85 1.21 -8.63
CA ALA A 120 6.89 0.39 -9.22
C ALA A 120 6.30 -0.70 -10.15
N VAL A 121 5.23 -1.39 -9.71
CA VAL A 121 4.51 -2.36 -10.54
C VAL A 121 3.88 -1.70 -11.76
N ILE A 122 3.18 -0.56 -11.59
CA ILE A 122 2.56 0.19 -12.69
C ILE A 122 3.62 0.60 -13.71
N GLY A 123 4.73 1.20 -13.25
CA GLY A 123 5.84 1.58 -14.12
C GLY A 123 6.43 0.39 -14.87
N THR A 124 6.59 -0.75 -14.18
CA THR A 124 7.08 -2.00 -14.80
C THR A 124 6.15 -2.48 -15.91
N LEU A 125 4.83 -2.50 -15.66
CA LEU A 125 3.84 -2.91 -16.64
C LEU A 125 3.81 -1.97 -17.86
N LEU A 126 3.93 -0.65 -17.64
CA LEU A 126 4.02 0.34 -18.71
C LEU A 126 5.30 0.14 -19.54
N ALA A 127 6.45 -0.08 -18.90
CA ALA A 127 7.71 -0.34 -19.58
C ALA A 127 7.69 -1.65 -20.37
N LEU A 128 7.10 -2.71 -19.82
CA LEU A 128 6.90 -3.98 -20.52
C LEU A 128 6.02 -3.82 -21.75
N GLN A 129 4.94 -3.02 -21.65
CA GLN A 129 4.07 -2.70 -22.78
C GLN A 129 4.81 -1.89 -23.85
N GLU A 130 5.59 -0.88 -23.46
CA GLU A 130 6.36 -0.07 -24.42
C GLU A 130 7.45 -0.88 -25.11
N ARG A 131 8.12 -1.78 -24.38
CA ARG A 131 9.15 -2.66 -24.92
C ARG A 131 8.63 -3.56 -26.04
N GLN A 132 7.33 -3.89 -26.08
CA GLN A 132 6.73 -4.61 -27.22
C GLN A 132 6.74 -3.78 -28.52
N ARG A 133 6.74 -2.44 -28.40
CA ARG A 133 6.78 -1.52 -29.55
C ARG A 133 8.21 -1.11 -29.90
N SER A 134 8.98 -0.68 -28.90
CA SER A 134 10.33 -0.14 -29.11
C SER A 134 11.40 -1.21 -29.22
N GLY A 135 11.16 -2.40 -28.63
CA GLY A 135 12.17 -3.43 -28.46
C GLY A 135 13.23 -3.10 -27.38
N LEU A 136 13.08 -2.00 -26.64
CA LEU A 136 14.04 -1.49 -25.67
C LEU A 136 13.45 -1.44 -24.26
N GLY A 137 14.31 -1.66 -23.27
CA GLY A 137 13.99 -1.43 -21.86
C GLY A 137 14.14 0.04 -21.46
N GLN A 138 13.90 0.34 -20.18
CA GLN A 138 14.05 1.68 -19.60
C GLN A 138 14.26 1.63 -18.08
N GLU A 139 14.80 2.70 -17.53
CA GLU A 139 14.84 2.93 -16.08
C GLU A 139 13.50 3.52 -15.58
N ILE A 140 13.05 3.06 -14.42
CA ILE A 140 11.87 3.54 -13.71
C ILE A 140 12.33 4.02 -12.33
N ASP A 141 12.14 5.31 -12.06
CA ASP A 141 12.45 5.92 -10.76
C ASP A 141 11.15 6.16 -9.97
N VAL A 142 11.10 5.65 -8.74
CA VAL A 142 9.97 5.82 -7.82
C VAL A 142 10.48 6.37 -6.49
N ALA A 143 10.03 7.57 -6.14
CA ALA A 143 10.29 8.15 -4.83
C ALA A 143 9.17 7.83 -3.83
N LEU A 144 9.55 7.48 -2.59
CA LEU A 144 8.59 7.18 -1.51
C LEU A 144 7.65 8.36 -1.24
N TYR A 145 8.20 9.58 -1.13
CA TYR A 145 7.41 10.76 -0.81
C TYR A 145 6.45 11.15 -1.95
N GLU A 146 6.85 10.99 -3.22
CA GLU A 146 5.99 11.26 -4.39
C GLU A 146 4.82 10.29 -4.47
N SER A 147 5.06 9.02 -4.13
CA SER A 147 4.03 7.99 -4.09
C SER A 147 2.94 8.32 -3.07
N VAL A 148 3.32 8.88 -1.93
CA VAL A 148 2.37 9.38 -0.91
C VAL A 148 1.71 10.66 -1.38
N PHE A 149 2.48 11.63 -1.86
CA PHE A 149 1.99 12.93 -2.35
C PHE A 149 0.91 12.76 -3.42
N ALA A 150 1.09 11.81 -4.35
CA ALA A 150 0.13 11.52 -5.40
C ALA A 150 -1.25 11.08 -4.87
N MET A 151 -1.32 10.59 -3.63
CA MET A 151 -2.57 10.17 -2.96
C MET A 151 -3.18 11.27 -2.07
N MET A 152 -2.60 12.47 -2.01
CA MET A 152 -3.08 13.54 -1.13
C MET A 152 -4.26 14.34 -1.71
N GLU A 153 -4.93 13.81 -2.72
CA GLU A 153 -6.15 14.36 -3.32
C GLU A 153 -6.02 15.86 -3.66
N SER A 154 -6.93 16.68 -3.12
CA SER A 154 -6.97 18.13 -3.34
C SER A 154 -6.10 18.96 -2.39
N LEU A 155 -5.23 18.32 -1.58
CA LEU A 155 -4.43 19.04 -0.58
C LEU A 155 -3.63 20.21 -1.17
N LEU A 156 -2.88 19.96 -2.25
CA LEU A 156 -2.08 21.00 -2.89
C LEU A 156 -2.93 22.03 -3.66
N PRO A 157 -3.89 21.63 -4.52
CA PRO A 157 -4.76 22.59 -5.20
C PRO A 157 -5.55 23.52 -4.26
N GLU A 158 -6.03 23.04 -3.11
CA GLU A 158 -6.75 23.86 -2.15
C GLU A 158 -5.85 24.91 -1.50
N PHE A 159 -4.63 24.50 -1.13
CA PHE A 159 -3.63 25.43 -0.59
C PHE A 159 -3.24 26.48 -1.63
N ASP A 160 -3.00 26.09 -2.89
CA ASP A 160 -2.66 27.01 -3.97
C ASP A 160 -3.77 28.03 -4.24
N ALA A 161 -5.03 27.57 -4.28
CA ALA A 161 -6.17 28.42 -4.59
C ALA A 161 -6.57 29.37 -3.46
N THR A 162 -6.35 29.00 -2.19
CA THR A 162 -6.94 29.71 -1.04
C THR A 162 -5.93 30.16 0.03
N GLY A 163 -4.70 29.62 0.00
CA GLY A 163 -3.72 29.76 1.08
C GLY A 163 -4.08 29.02 2.37
N HIS A 164 -5.20 28.30 2.40
CA HIS A 164 -5.64 27.56 3.58
C HIS A 164 -4.82 26.28 3.75
N VAL A 165 -4.26 26.10 4.94
CA VAL A 165 -3.60 24.86 5.34
C VAL A 165 -4.65 23.93 5.94
N ARG A 166 -4.90 22.79 5.28
CA ARG A 166 -5.84 21.78 5.75
C ARG A 166 -5.31 21.11 7.03
N GLU A 167 -6.14 21.06 8.07
CA GLU A 167 -5.81 20.50 9.38
C GLU A 167 -6.32 19.05 9.56
N PRO A 168 -5.73 18.26 10.48
CA PRO A 168 -6.30 16.98 10.89
C PRO A 168 -7.73 17.13 11.41
N SER A 169 -8.58 16.14 11.12
CA SER A 169 -10.03 16.17 11.44
C SER A 169 -10.51 14.95 12.22
N GLY A 170 -9.58 14.12 12.72
CA GLY A 170 -9.92 12.88 13.40
C GLY A 170 -10.59 11.88 12.45
N SER A 171 -11.79 11.42 12.81
CA SER A 171 -12.56 10.46 12.00
C SER A 171 -13.54 11.10 11.03
N ALA A 172 -13.72 12.44 11.10
CA ALA A 172 -14.59 13.16 10.19
C ALA A 172 -13.92 13.29 8.82
N LEU A 173 -14.72 13.31 7.75
CA LEU A 173 -14.26 13.74 6.43
C LEU A 173 -14.70 15.19 6.19
N PRO A 174 -13.80 16.18 6.30
CA PRO A 174 -14.16 17.60 6.19
C PRO A 174 -14.85 17.91 4.87
N GLY A 175 -15.94 18.67 4.94
CA GLY A 175 -16.72 19.05 3.76
C GLY A 175 -17.60 17.95 3.18
N ILE A 176 -17.63 16.74 3.77
CA ILE A 176 -18.48 15.62 3.33
C ILE A 176 -19.31 15.14 4.53
N THR A 177 -20.55 15.63 4.66
CA THR A 177 -21.33 15.54 5.91
C THR A 177 -22.69 14.86 5.73
N PRO A 178 -23.06 13.89 6.59
CA PRO A 178 -22.25 13.26 7.63
C PRO A 178 -21.34 12.16 7.08
N SER A 179 -20.09 12.11 7.56
CA SER A 179 -19.14 11.03 7.31
C SER A 179 -18.13 10.99 8.45
N ASN A 180 -18.42 10.21 9.48
CA ASN A 180 -17.67 10.23 10.74
C ASN A 180 -17.77 8.89 11.51
N ALA A 181 -17.00 8.75 12.59
CA ALA A 181 -17.10 7.66 13.56
C ALA A 181 -17.89 8.11 14.80
N TYR A 182 -18.88 7.30 15.19
CA TYR A 182 -19.79 7.60 16.28
C TYR A 182 -19.73 6.52 17.37
N ARG A 183 -19.73 6.93 18.63
CA ARG A 183 -19.60 5.98 19.75
C ARG A 183 -20.93 5.27 19.98
N THR A 184 -20.84 3.97 20.23
CA THR A 184 -21.97 3.10 20.58
C THR A 184 -22.16 3.00 22.09
N ARG A 185 -23.25 2.36 22.54
CA ARG A 185 -23.53 2.15 23.97
C ARG A 185 -22.41 1.46 24.73
N GLU A 186 -21.69 0.55 24.07
CA GLU A 186 -20.65 -0.28 24.69
C GLU A 186 -19.25 0.35 24.56
N GLY A 187 -19.16 1.53 23.96
CA GLY A 187 -17.93 2.28 23.80
C GLY A 187 -17.12 1.95 22.55
N GLU A 188 -17.57 0.98 21.75
CA GLU A 188 -17.09 0.75 20.37
C GLU A 188 -17.54 1.89 19.44
N TYR A 189 -17.00 1.94 18.22
CA TYR A 189 -17.37 2.92 17.21
C TYR A 189 -18.00 2.28 15.97
N VAL A 190 -19.01 2.94 15.42
CA VAL A 190 -19.56 2.70 14.08
C VAL A 190 -19.16 3.86 13.18
N LEU A 191 -18.83 3.57 11.92
CA LEU A 191 -18.57 4.57 10.89
C LEU A 191 -19.81 4.68 10.02
N ILE A 192 -20.32 5.89 9.83
CA ILE A 192 -21.53 6.14 9.05
C ILE A 192 -21.19 7.16 7.96
N ALA A 193 -21.45 6.81 6.70
CA ALA A 193 -21.31 7.70 5.54
C ALA A 193 -22.70 8.00 4.98
N GLY A 194 -23.26 9.14 5.39
CA GLY A 194 -24.61 9.60 5.06
C GLY A 194 -24.65 10.83 4.16
N ASN A 195 -23.53 11.22 3.54
CA ASN A 195 -23.34 12.51 2.90
C ASN A 195 -24.10 12.73 1.58
N GLY A 196 -24.60 11.69 0.92
CA GLY A 196 -25.43 11.84 -0.28
C GLY A 196 -26.84 12.32 0.07
N ASP A 197 -27.42 13.27 -0.66
CA ASP A 197 -28.69 13.92 -0.29
C ASP A 197 -29.84 12.94 0.03
N SER A 198 -30.00 11.89 -0.78
CA SER A 198 -31.02 10.86 -0.51
C SER A 198 -30.67 9.96 0.67
N ILE A 199 -29.37 9.70 0.90
CA ILE A 199 -28.87 8.88 2.01
C ILE A 199 -29.08 9.66 3.32
N PHE A 200 -28.75 10.95 3.34
CA PHE A 200 -28.94 11.84 4.48
C PHE A 200 -30.39 11.81 4.98
N LYS A 201 -31.36 11.95 4.07
CA LYS A 201 -32.79 11.89 4.44
C LYS A 201 -33.18 10.56 5.07
N ARG A 202 -32.68 9.43 4.52
CA ARG A 202 -32.94 8.10 5.09
C ARG A 202 -32.30 7.95 6.47
N LEU A 203 -31.04 8.37 6.63
CA LEU A 203 -30.32 8.36 7.90
C LEU A 203 -31.06 9.18 8.97
N MET A 204 -31.45 10.41 8.63
CA MET A 204 -32.21 11.28 9.54
C MET A 204 -33.57 10.66 9.91
N GLY A 205 -34.24 9.98 8.98
CA GLY A 205 -35.45 9.20 9.26
C GLY A 205 -35.21 8.05 10.26
N VAL A 206 -34.15 7.26 10.07
CA VAL A 206 -33.77 6.14 10.98
C VAL A 206 -33.51 6.64 12.40
N ILE A 207 -32.86 7.79 12.55
CA ILE A 207 -32.53 8.35 13.86
C ILE A 207 -33.65 9.20 14.48
N GLY A 208 -34.79 9.34 13.78
CA GLY A 208 -35.95 10.10 14.27
C GLY A 208 -35.79 11.63 14.19
N ARG A 209 -34.96 12.13 13.27
CA ARG A 209 -34.69 13.56 13.05
C ARG A 209 -35.22 14.05 11.70
N GLU A 210 -36.50 13.82 11.45
CA GLU A 210 -37.22 14.33 10.27
C GLU A 210 -37.13 15.86 10.12
N ASP A 211 -36.96 16.57 11.23
CA ASP A 211 -36.70 18.01 11.25
C ASP A 211 -35.39 18.37 10.53
N LEU A 212 -34.32 17.61 10.75
CA LEU A 212 -33.04 17.79 10.03
C LEU A 212 -33.14 17.33 8.58
N ALA A 213 -33.84 16.21 8.33
CA ALA A 213 -34.03 15.66 6.99
C ALA A 213 -34.68 16.67 6.02
N ASN A 214 -35.59 17.48 6.55
CA ASN A 214 -36.41 18.42 5.79
C ASN A 214 -35.96 19.89 5.96
N HIS A 215 -34.88 20.15 6.70
CA HIS A 215 -34.37 21.50 6.89
C HIS A 215 -33.83 22.08 5.57
N PRO A 216 -34.34 23.24 5.08
CA PRO A 216 -33.96 23.76 3.76
C PRO A 216 -32.45 24.02 3.61
N ALA A 217 -31.79 24.50 4.66
CA ALA A 217 -30.35 24.74 4.65
C ALA A 217 -29.50 23.45 4.63
N MET A 218 -30.09 22.27 4.87
CA MET A 218 -29.40 20.97 4.91
C MET A 218 -29.75 20.09 3.70
N ALA A 219 -30.46 20.64 2.70
CA ALA A 219 -30.87 19.92 1.51
C ALA A 219 -29.68 19.35 0.72
N HIS A 220 -28.57 20.08 0.68
CA HIS A 220 -27.34 19.71 -0.02
C HIS A 220 -26.12 19.68 0.93
N ASN A 221 -25.06 19.00 0.49
CA ASN A 221 -23.89 18.70 1.32
C ASN A 221 -23.11 19.95 1.76
N ASP A 222 -23.02 20.96 0.92
CA ASP A 222 -22.40 22.26 1.21
C ASP A 222 -23.09 22.96 2.39
N GLY A 223 -24.43 22.92 2.41
CA GLY A 223 -25.23 23.38 3.54
C GLY A 223 -25.02 22.51 4.78
N ARG A 224 -25.12 21.18 4.65
CA ARG A 224 -24.88 20.25 5.77
C ARG A 224 -23.51 20.43 6.43
N SER A 225 -22.48 20.70 5.65
CA SER A 225 -21.12 20.89 6.17
C SER A 225 -21.00 22.12 7.09
N GLN A 226 -21.85 23.13 6.90
CA GLN A 226 -21.93 24.28 7.82
C GLN A 226 -22.65 23.94 9.13
N HIS A 227 -23.42 22.84 9.14
CA HIS A 227 -24.18 22.33 10.28
C HIS A 227 -23.64 20.98 10.80
N ALA A 228 -22.39 20.64 10.48
CA ALA A 228 -21.84 19.31 10.76
C ALA A 228 -21.91 18.93 12.24
N SER A 229 -21.58 19.85 13.15
CA SER A 229 -21.66 19.59 14.60
C SER A 229 -23.06 19.25 15.09
N GLU A 230 -24.11 19.85 14.51
CA GLU A 230 -25.50 19.58 14.89
C GLU A 230 -25.94 18.20 14.39
N ILE A 231 -25.60 17.88 13.13
CA ILE A 231 -25.90 16.59 12.51
C ILE A 231 -25.16 15.47 13.26
N ASP A 232 -23.87 15.67 13.55
CA ASP A 232 -23.04 14.70 14.25
C ASP A 232 -23.54 14.46 15.67
N ALA A 233 -23.93 15.52 16.41
CA ALA A 233 -24.50 15.37 17.74
C ALA A 233 -25.82 14.58 17.73
N ALA A 234 -26.65 14.75 16.69
CA ALA A 234 -27.89 14.00 16.53
C ALA A 234 -27.64 12.51 16.29
N ILE A 235 -26.69 12.19 15.42
CA ILE A 235 -26.30 10.81 15.11
C ILE A 235 -25.68 10.15 16.36
N GLU A 236 -24.73 10.83 17.01
CA GLU A 236 -24.07 10.35 18.23
C GLU A 236 -25.07 10.07 19.36
N ALA A 237 -26.05 10.95 19.58
CA ALA A 237 -27.09 10.72 20.58
C ALA A 237 -27.91 9.45 20.30
N TRP A 238 -28.12 9.12 19.03
CA TRP A 238 -28.82 7.90 18.63
C TRP A 238 -27.94 6.65 18.77
N THR A 239 -26.65 6.71 18.39
CA THR A 239 -25.71 5.58 18.47
C THR A 239 -25.32 5.23 19.91
N GLN A 240 -25.13 6.23 20.78
CA GLN A 240 -24.71 6.02 22.19
C GLN A 240 -25.73 5.23 23.02
N THR A 241 -26.96 5.07 22.55
CA THR A 241 -28.01 4.32 23.25
C THR A 241 -28.19 2.89 22.72
N ARG A 242 -27.46 2.51 21.66
CA ARG A 242 -27.65 1.24 20.93
C ARG A 242 -26.37 0.41 20.85
N HIS A 243 -26.55 -0.90 20.69
CA HIS A 243 -25.44 -1.80 20.37
C HIS A 243 -25.02 -1.61 18.92
N ARG A 244 -23.74 -1.91 18.64
CA ARG A 244 -23.15 -1.82 17.29
C ARG A 244 -23.99 -2.57 16.24
N ASP A 245 -24.34 -3.83 16.51
CA ASP A 245 -25.02 -4.67 15.51
C ASP A 245 -26.47 -4.20 15.24
N ASP A 246 -27.17 -3.68 16.26
CA ASP A 246 -28.49 -3.07 16.08
C ASP A 246 -28.42 -1.82 15.19
N ILE A 247 -27.37 -1.00 15.36
CA ILE A 247 -27.12 0.17 14.52
C ILE A 247 -26.87 -0.26 13.07
N LEU A 248 -25.96 -1.21 12.86
CA LEU A 248 -25.59 -1.66 11.52
C LEU A 248 -26.79 -2.26 10.78
N ASN A 249 -27.60 -3.09 11.44
CA ASN A 249 -28.81 -3.66 10.85
C ASN A 249 -29.83 -2.58 10.47
N ALA A 250 -30.09 -1.62 11.36
CA ALA A 250 -31.04 -0.54 11.07
C ALA A 250 -30.59 0.35 9.89
N LEU A 251 -29.28 0.59 9.77
CA LEU A 251 -28.72 1.36 8.66
C LEU A 251 -28.70 0.58 7.34
N ASP A 252 -28.42 -0.72 7.39
CA ASP A 252 -28.48 -1.60 6.20
C ASP A 252 -29.92 -1.71 5.65
N ASP A 253 -30.91 -1.91 6.51
CA ASP A 253 -32.34 -1.90 6.15
C ASP A 253 -32.74 -0.59 5.45
N ALA A 254 -32.17 0.53 5.88
CA ALA A 254 -32.38 1.85 5.31
C ALA A 254 -31.46 2.17 4.12
N ARG A 255 -30.58 1.24 3.72
CA ARG A 255 -29.57 1.43 2.66
C ARG A 255 -28.71 2.67 2.90
N VAL A 256 -28.24 2.81 4.14
CA VAL A 256 -27.27 3.82 4.58
C VAL A 256 -25.92 3.12 4.78
N PRO A 257 -24.86 3.52 4.05
CA PRO A 257 -23.53 2.94 4.22
C PRO A 257 -23.00 3.11 5.65
N ALA A 258 -22.75 1.98 6.31
CA ALA A 258 -22.16 1.96 7.63
C ALA A 258 -21.25 0.74 7.81
N GLY A 259 -20.33 0.84 8.75
CA GLY A 259 -19.42 -0.25 9.13
C GLY A 259 -18.79 0.03 10.49
N TYR A 260 -17.73 -0.71 10.81
CA TYR A 260 -16.94 -0.49 12.03
C TYR A 260 -15.48 -0.86 11.77
N PRO A 261 -14.53 -0.34 12.58
CA PRO A 261 -13.11 -0.67 12.40
C PRO A 261 -12.85 -2.15 12.70
N TYR A 262 -12.50 -2.93 11.67
CA TYR A 262 -12.21 -4.35 11.85
C TYR A 262 -10.87 -4.57 12.54
N THR A 263 -10.84 -5.53 13.47
CA THR A 263 -9.63 -6.17 13.95
C THR A 263 -9.18 -7.30 13.00
N ALA A 264 -7.98 -7.85 13.23
CA ALA A 264 -7.53 -9.04 12.50
C ALA A 264 -8.43 -10.25 12.75
N ALA A 265 -9.07 -10.35 13.93
CA ALA A 265 -10.00 -11.44 14.25
C ALA A 265 -11.32 -11.29 13.47
N ASP A 266 -11.81 -10.07 13.31
CA ASP A 266 -13.00 -9.78 12.50
C ASP A 266 -12.74 -10.16 11.04
N ILE A 267 -11.62 -9.66 10.47
CA ILE A 267 -11.20 -10.01 9.10
C ILE A 267 -11.09 -11.53 8.94
N ALA A 268 -10.44 -12.24 9.88
CA ALA A 268 -10.16 -13.67 9.79
C ALA A 268 -11.42 -14.55 9.73
N ASN A 269 -12.55 -14.04 10.22
CA ASN A 269 -13.82 -14.75 10.33
C ASN A 269 -14.93 -14.14 9.48
N ASP A 270 -14.70 -13.00 8.83
CA ASP A 270 -15.71 -12.30 8.05
C ASP A 270 -16.15 -13.10 6.81
N PRO A 271 -17.48 -13.32 6.61
CA PRO A 271 -18.00 -14.08 5.48
C PRO A 271 -17.61 -13.51 4.11
N HIS A 272 -17.48 -12.18 3.98
CA HIS A 272 -17.16 -11.54 2.71
C HIS A 272 -15.67 -11.73 2.36
N TYR A 273 -14.76 -11.59 3.32
CA TYR A 273 -13.34 -11.90 3.14
C TYR A 273 -13.13 -13.36 2.74
N LEU A 274 -13.85 -14.29 3.36
CA LEU A 274 -13.80 -15.72 3.04
C LEU A 274 -14.37 -16.00 1.64
N ALA A 275 -15.55 -15.48 1.32
CA ALA A 275 -16.20 -15.67 0.02
C ALA A 275 -15.40 -15.09 -1.15
N ARG A 276 -14.64 -14.01 -0.91
CA ARG A 276 -13.74 -13.40 -1.90
C ARG A 276 -12.35 -14.01 -1.92
N GLU A 277 -12.09 -15.04 -1.11
CA GLU A 277 -10.79 -15.69 -0.95
C GLU A 277 -9.66 -14.69 -0.67
N MET A 278 -9.95 -13.67 0.14
CA MET A 278 -8.97 -12.65 0.54
C MET A 278 -8.10 -13.11 1.71
N ILE A 279 -8.41 -14.28 2.27
CA ILE A 279 -7.56 -14.99 3.22
C ILE A 279 -7.18 -16.32 2.58
N GLN A 280 -5.91 -16.45 2.22
CA GLN A 280 -5.36 -17.69 1.66
C GLN A 280 -4.33 -18.29 2.61
N THR A 281 -3.94 -19.54 2.38
CA THR A 281 -2.97 -20.24 3.22
C THR A 281 -1.73 -20.58 2.41
N VAL A 282 -0.55 -20.30 2.97
CA VAL A 282 0.74 -20.76 2.44
C VAL A 282 1.37 -21.75 3.40
N THR A 283 2.18 -22.68 2.87
CA THR A 283 3.00 -23.58 3.68
C THR A 283 4.33 -22.91 3.99
N ARG A 284 4.69 -22.88 5.28
CA ARG A 284 5.99 -22.40 5.76
C ARG A 284 7.06 -23.47 5.54
N ALA A 285 8.33 -23.08 5.59
CA ALA A 285 9.45 -24.01 5.45
C ALA A 285 9.48 -25.13 6.51
N ASP A 286 8.84 -24.94 7.67
CA ASP A 286 8.67 -25.95 8.71
C ASP A 286 7.41 -26.83 8.52
N GLY A 287 6.76 -26.75 7.36
CA GLY A 287 5.56 -27.50 7.00
C GLY A 287 4.25 -26.95 7.59
N ARG A 288 4.29 -25.91 8.43
CA ARG A 288 3.08 -25.39 9.07
C ARG A 288 2.30 -24.44 8.15
N PRO A 289 0.96 -24.48 8.16
CA PRO A 289 0.14 -23.53 7.41
C PRO A 289 0.21 -22.12 8.04
N LEU A 290 0.09 -21.09 7.20
CA LEU A 290 0.00 -19.70 7.61
C LEU A 290 -1.03 -18.96 6.76
N LYS A 291 -2.02 -18.33 7.40
CA LYS A 291 -2.97 -17.42 6.74
C LYS A 291 -2.26 -16.14 6.28
N VAL A 292 -2.51 -15.73 5.04
CA VAL A 292 -1.94 -14.54 4.40
C VAL A 292 -3.00 -13.83 3.54
N PRO A 293 -2.81 -12.54 3.21
CA PRO A 293 -3.70 -11.86 2.26
C PRO A 293 -3.72 -12.57 0.90
N GLY A 294 -4.93 -12.71 0.34
CA GLY A 294 -5.16 -13.25 -1.00
C GLY A 294 -4.53 -12.38 -2.10
N VAL A 295 -4.59 -12.88 -3.33
CA VAL A 295 -4.03 -12.19 -4.50
C VAL A 295 -5.05 -11.22 -5.10
N LEU A 296 -4.58 -10.01 -5.40
CA LEU A 296 -5.35 -8.94 -6.05
C LEU A 296 -4.56 -8.34 -7.22
N PRO A 297 -5.24 -7.88 -8.29
CA PRO A 297 -6.69 -8.00 -8.54
C PRO A 297 -7.12 -9.44 -8.87
N LYS A 298 -8.44 -9.71 -8.77
CA LYS A 298 -9.03 -10.97 -9.25
C LYS A 298 -9.25 -10.86 -10.75
N LEU A 299 -8.51 -11.64 -11.53
CA LEU A 299 -8.59 -11.67 -12.99
C LEU A 299 -9.44 -12.86 -13.45
N SER A 300 -10.35 -12.64 -14.39
CA SER A 300 -11.29 -13.67 -14.87
C SER A 300 -10.63 -14.76 -15.71
N ALA A 301 -9.63 -14.41 -16.54
CA ALA A 301 -8.94 -15.35 -17.42
C ALA A 301 -7.63 -15.91 -16.81
N THR A 302 -6.94 -15.11 -16.00
CA THR A 302 -5.60 -15.43 -15.47
C THR A 302 -5.51 -15.15 -13.97
N PRO A 303 -6.32 -15.82 -13.13
CA PRO A 303 -6.33 -15.57 -11.69
C PRO A 303 -4.95 -15.83 -11.07
N GLY A 304 -4.51 -14.91 -10.22
CA GLY A 304 -3.25 -15.05 -9.49
C GLY A 304 -3.27 -16.23 -8.53
N ARG A 305 -2.10 -16.85 -8.32
CA ARG A 305 -1.94 -18.05 -7.48
C ARG A 305 -0.84 -17.82 -6.44
N LEU A 306 -1.02 -18.39 -5.27
CA LEU A 306 0.05 -18.48 -4.27
C LEU A 306 0.76 -19.82 -4.39
N GLY A 307 2.08 -19.78 -4.26
CA GLY A 307 2.92 -20.97 -4.12
C GLY A 307 3.30 -21.19 -2.66
N GLN A 308 4.54 -21.60 -2.41
CA GLN A 308 5.08 -21.69 -1.06
C GLN A 308 5.24 -20.30 -0.41
N GLY A 309 5.29 -20.29 0.92
CA GLY A 309 5.66 -19.09 1.66
C GLY A 309 7.08 -18.62 1.31
N GLY A 310 7.49 -17.50 1.88
CA GLY A 310 8.84 -16.96 1.67
C GLY A 310 9.94 -17.99 1.94
N PRO A 311 10.93 -18.13 1.03
CA PRO A 311 11.97 -19.16 1.09
C PRO A 311 12.99 -18.90 2.20
N GLN A 312 13.76 -19.90 2.62
CA GLN A 312 14.93 -19.63 3.46
C GLN A 312 16.01 -18.86 2.66
N LEU A 313 16.87 -18.12 3.36
CA LEU A 313 17.97 -17.38 2.74
C LEU A 313 18.90 -18.35 2.00
N GLY A 314 19.16 -18.08 0.72
CA GLY A 314 20.05 -18.89 -0.12
C GLY A 314 19.49 -20.27 -0.49
N ALA A 315 18.20 -20.54 -0.22
CA ALA A 315 17.60 -21.86 -0.44
C ALA A 315 17.63 -22.34 -1.90
N HIS A 316 17.90 -21.45 -2.85
CA HIS A 316 17.91 -21.75 -4.28
C HIS A 316 19.23 -21.31 -4.95
N THR A 317 20.27 -21.04 -4.17
CA THR A 317 21.55 -20.54 -4.71
C THR A 317 22.15 -21.52 -5.71
N ASP A 318 22.26 -22.80 -5.36
CA ASP A 318 22.83 -23.81 -6.27
C ASP A 318 21.98 -24.00 -7.53
N ASP A 319 20.67 -24.16 -7.38
CA ASP A 319 19.73 -24.36 -8.50
C ASP A 319 19.82 -23.21 -9.52
N VAL A 320 19.79 -21.96 -9.05
CA VAL A 320 19.83 -20.78 -9.93
C VAL A 320 21.19 -20.62 -10.60
N LEU A 321 22.30 -20.87 -9.87
CA LEU A 321 23.63 -20.80 -10.47
C LEU A 321 23.87 -21.94 -11.48
N GLU A 322 23.29 -23.11 -11.25
CA GLU A 322 23.31 -24.21 -12.23
C GLU A 322 22.53 -23.87 -13.50
N GLU A 323 21.34 -23.27 -13.37
CA GLU A 323 20.55 -22.78 -14.50
C GLU A 323 21.30 -21.73 -15.33
N LEU A 324 22.16 -20.92 -14.70
CA LEU A 324 23.06 -19.97 -15.37
C LEU A 324 24.27 -20.64 -16.05
N GLY A 325 24.45 -21.96 -15.91
CA GLY A 325 25.60 -22.69 -16.43
C GLY A 325 26.87 -22.55 -15.60
N ILE A 326 26.77 -22.21 -14.31
CA ILE A 326 27.92 -22.25 -13.39
C ILE A 326 28.12 -23.69 -12.93
N ASP A 327 29.25 -24.30 -13.25
CA ASP A 327 29.55 -25.68 -12.86
C ASP A 327 29.74 -25.83 -11.33
N ALA A 328 29.57 -27.06 -10.84
CA ALA A 328 29.68 -27.38 -9.41
C ALA A 328 31.05 -26.98 -8.82
N ALA A 329 32.14 -27.17 -9.58
CA ALA A 329 33.48 -26.83 -9.11
C ALA A 329 33.66 -25.33 -8.89
N THR A 330 33.05 -24.50 -9.72
CA THR A 330 33.04 -23.04 -9.59
C THR A 330 32.15 -22.62 -8.43
N ARG A 331 30.96 -23.22 -8.28
CA ARG A 331 30.09 -22.97 -7.11
C ARG A 331 30.79 -23.30 -5.79
N ASP A 332 31.50 -24.41 -5.72
CA ASP A 332 32.27 -24.80 -4.53
C ASP A 332 33.36 -23.78 -4.18
N LYS A 333 34.07 -23.25 -5.19
CA LYS A 333 35.07 -22.18 -4.97
C LYS A 333 34.43 -20.89 -4.45
N LEU A 334 33.32 -20.46 -5.05
CA LEU A 334 32.59 -19.28 -4.61
C LEU A 334 32.11 -19.42 -3.16
N ARG A 335 31.64 -20.62 -2.77
CA ARG A 335 31.19 -20.92 -1.41
C ARG A 335 32.34 -20.92 -0.41
N GLN A 336 33.49 -21.52 -0.76
CA GLN A 336 34.69 -21.49 0.07
C GLN A 336 35.22 -20.06 0.28
N ALA A 337 35.03 -19.19 -0.71
CA ALA A 337 35.36 -17.77 -0.62
C ALA A 337 34.30 -16.93 0.12
N GLY A 338 33.16 -17.51 0.52
CA GLY A 338 32.07 -16.80 1.20
C GLY A 338 31.26 -15.87 0.30
N ILE A 339 31.35 -16.05 -1.02
CA ILE A 339 30.64 -15.23 -2.01
C ILE A 339 29.19 -15.70 -2.19
N ILE A 340 28.95 -17.02 -2.08
CA ILE A 340 27.62 -17.65 -2.16
C ILE A 340 27.25 -18.39 -0.87
#